data_AF-Q2UDT5-F1
#
_entry.id   AF-Q2UDT5-F1
#
_cell.length_a   1.000
_cell.length_b   1.000
_cell.length_c   1.000
_cell.angle_alpha   90.00
_cell.angle_beta   90.00
_cell.angle_gamma   90.00
#
_symmetry.space_group_name_H-M   'P 1'
#
loop_
_entity.id
_entity.type
_entity.pdbx_description
1 polymer ?
#
loop_
_entity_poly.entity_id
_entity_poly.type
_entity_poly.pdbx_seq_one_letter_code
_entity_poly.pdbx_strand_id
1 'polypeptide(L)'
;MTAMLTDQIGRRPLTVYPYAVTTVSVLCLGIIGCFDYTQKSTSSLLVFFACLATFSTTGASSIGYAYAAEIPQQRLRAQTAGLSLASSNLIALMFSFCTPLMINGPLTKWGVKTGFFFAGTGTVAVIIAWFILPEVTRRTPAEIDEMFEKKVNLRKFKHYVTDVQTHAAEQHEMEAHTHTA
;
A
#
# COMPACT_ATOMS: atom_id res chain seq x y z
N MET A 1 7.01 0.56 14.38
CA MET A 1 6.95 2.00 14.00
C MET A 1 5.68 2.32 13.22
N THR A 2 5.36 1.60 12.13
CA THR A 2 4.18 1.86 11.29
C THR A 2 2.84 1.85 12.04
N ALA A 3 2.63 0.92 12.97
CA ALA A 3 1.40 0.85 13.76
C ALA A 3 1.07 2.13 14.54
N MET A 4 2.09 2.79 15.12
CA MET A 4 1.91 4.04 15.90
C MET A 4 1.68 5.26 14.99
N LEU A 5 2.30 5.28 13.81
CA LEU A 5 2.16 6.37 12.83
C LEU A 5 0.83 6.32 12.06
N THR A 6 0.26 5.12 11.90
CA THR A 6 -1.00 4.91 11.18
C THR A 6 -2.18 5.61 11.85
N ASP A 7 -2.18 5.71 13.19
CA ASP A 7 -3.26 6.37 13.94
C ASP A 7 -3.21 7.91 13.84
N GLN A 8 -2.00 8.48 13.75
CA GLN A 8 -1.80 9.93 13.77
C GLN A 8 -1.86 10.59 12.38
N ILE A 9 -1.35 9.93 11.34
CA ILE A 9 -1.09 10.54 10.03
C ILE A 9 -2.19 10.19 8.99
N GLY A 10 -2.98 9.15 9.23
CA GLY A 10 -3.92 8.62 8.24
C GLY A 10 -3.30 7.53 7.36
N ARG A 11 -4.14 6.66 6.80
CA ARG A 11 -3.72 5.42 6.12
C ARG A 11 -3.33 5.61 4.65
N ARG A 12 -3.93 6.60 3.98
CA ARG A 12 -3.64 6.91 2.57
C ARG A 12 -2.23 7.49 2.36
N PRO A 13 -1.77 8.52 3.10
CA PRO A 13 -0.39 9.00 2.96
C PRO A 13 0.63 7.94 3.36
N LEU A 14 0.32 7.13 4.39
CA LEU A 14 1.23 6.11 4.90
C LEU A 14 1.43 4.91 3.97
N THR A 15 0.57 4.71 2.98
CA THR A 15 0.78 3.71 1.92
C THR A 15 1.48 4.34 0.73
N VAL A 16 1.04 5.50 0.26
CA VAL A 16 1.56 6.08 -0.99
C VAL A 16 2.98 6.63 -0.84
N TYR A 17 3.31 7.32 0.25
CA TYR A 17 4.66 7.88 0.44
C TYR A 17 5.76 6.81 0.45
N PRO A 18 5.67 5.71 1.22
CA PRO A 18 6.72 4.69 1.19
C PRO A 18 6.80 3.95 -0.14
N TYR A 19 5.68 3.70 -0.84
CA TYR A 19 5.76 3.12 -2.19
C TYR A 19 6.39 4.07 -3.22
N ALA A 20 6.17 5.38 -3.09
CA ALA A 20 6.85 6.39 -3.91
C ALA A 20 8.36 6.40 -3.62
N VAL A 21 8.75 6.36 -2.34
CA VAL A 21 10.15 6.28 -1.92
C VAL A 21 10.83 5.01 -2.43
N THR A 22 10.17 3.85 -2.34
CA THR A 22 10.67 2.60 -2.92
C THR A 22 10.86 2.72 -4.43
N THR A 23 9.89 3.30 -5.15
CA THR A 23 9.97 3.49 -6.60
C THR A 23 11.15 4.37 -7.00
N VAL A 24 11.37 5.48 -6.29
CA VAL A 24 12.52 6.37 -6.50
C VAL A 24 13.84 5.64 -6.18
N SER A 25 13.88 4.86 -5.11
CA SER A 25 15.07 4.10 -4.73
C SER A 25 15.46 3.07 -5.79
N VAL A 26 14.48 2.36 -6.33
CA VAL A 26 14.69 1.36 -7.39
C VAL A 26 15.04 2.02 -8.73
N LEU A 27 14.55 3.23 -8.99
CA LEU A 27 14.99 4.05 -10.12
C LEU A 27 16.47 4.46 -9.97
N CYS A 28 16.90 4.89 -8.78
CA CYS A 28 18.31 5.16 -8.48
C CYS A 28 19.18 3.91 -8.67
N LEU A 29 18.71 2.73 -8.27
CA LEU A 29 19.41 1.47 -8.53
C LEU A 29 19.60 1.22 -10.03
N GLY A 30 18.55 1.42 -10.83
CA GLY A 30 18.63 1.33 -12.29
C GLY A 30 19.69 2.26 -12.89
N ILE A 31 19.73 3.52 -12.45
CA ILE A 31 20.70 4.53 -12.90
C ILE A 31 22.13 4.11 -12.53
N ILE A 32 22.35 3.63 -11.30
CA ILE A 32 23.65 3.14 -10.85
C ILE A 32 24.12 1.96 -11.72
N GLY A 33 23.19 1.12 -12.19
CA GLY A 33 23.47 0.04 -13.14
C GLY A 33 23.92 0.49 -14.54
N CYS A 34 23.89 1.78 -14.88
CA CYS A 34 24.48 2.33 -16.10
C CYS A 34 25.94 2.74 -15.95
N PHE A 35 26.46 2.86 -14.73
CA PHE A 35 27.84 3.24 -14.43
C PHE A 35 28.66 2.04 -13.98
N ASP A 36 29.99 2.17 -14.02
CA ASP A 36 30.90 1.10 -13.56
C ASP A 36 30.83 0.96 -12.03
N TYR A 37 30.18 -0.11 -11.58
CA TYR A 37 29.94 -0.44 -10.17
C TYR A 37 31.13 -1.16 -9.50
N THR A 38 32.26 -1.27 -10.20
CA THR A 38 33.53 -1.80 -9.67
C THR A 38 34.17 -0.87 -8.62
N GLN A 39 33.79 0.41 -8.60
CA GLN A 39 34.28 1.37 -7.61
C GLN A 39 33.54 1.23 -6.27
N LYS A 40 34.28 1.23 -5.15
CA LYS A 40 33.75 1.11 -3.77
C LYS A 40 32.62 2.09 -3.46
N SER A 41 32.68 3.31 -4.00
CA SER A 41 31.65 4.34 -3.81
C SER A 41 30.30 3.90 -4.39
N THR A 42 30.29 3.44 -5.63
CA THR A 42 29.10 2.99 -6.36
C THR A 42 28.46 1.76 -5.73
N SER A 43 29.26 0.81 -5.23
CA SER A 43 28.73 -0.39 -4.54
C SER A 43 28.04 -0.03 -3.21
N SER A 44 28.58 0.92 -2.45
CA SER A 44 27.98 1.37 -1.18
C SER A 44 26.64 2.07 -1.37
N LEU A 45 26.52 2.90 -2.41
CA LEU A 45 25.26 3.55 -2.83
C LEU A 45 24.20 2.51 -3.22
N LEU A 46 24.60 1.47 -3.95
CA LEU A 46 23.72 0.37 -4.36
C LEU A 46 23.10 -0.33 -3.14
N VAL A 47 23.92 -0.66 -2.15
CA VAL A 47 23.44 -1.28 -0.90
C VAL A 47 22.53 -0.33 -0.13
N PHE A 48 22.89 0.94 -0.03
CA PHE A 48 22.08 1.95 0.65
C PHE A 48 20.66 2.07 0.06
N PHE A 49 20.54 2.22 -1.26
CA PHE A 49 19.23 2.30 -1.92
C PHE A 49 18.45 0.99 -1.85
N ALA A 50 19.11 -0.17 -1.89
CA ALA A 50 18.45 -1.47 -1.71
C ALA A 50 17.89 -1.63 -0.28
N CYS A 51 18.64 -1.23 0.75
CA CYS A 51 18.17 -1.21 2.13
C CYS A 51 17.01 -0.22 2.32
N LEU A 52 17.10 0.97 1.72
CA LEU A 52 16.07 2.00 1.82
C LEU A 52 14.76 1.54 1.15
N ALA A 53 14.84 0.90 -0.01
CA ALA A 53 13.70 0.28 -0.69
C ALA A 53 13.07 -0.83 0.15
N THR A 54 13.88 -1.69 0.76
CA THR A 54 13.39 -2.79 1.61
C THR A 54 12.68 -2.24 2.85
N PHE A 55 13.30 -1.31 3.55
CA PHE A 55 12.75 -0.69 4.76
C PHE A 55 11.41 0.02 4.49
N SER A 56 11.34 0.78 3.39
CA SER A 56 10.11 1.49 3.00
C SER A 56 8.99 0.53 2.65
N THR A 57 9.30 -0.56 1.93
CA THR A 57 8.31 -1.54 1.49
C THR A 57 7.77 -2.39 2.64
N THR A 58 8.62 -2.82 3.58
CA THR A 58 8.17 -3.60 4.75
C THR A 58 7.12 -2.87 5.56
N GLY A 59 7.29 -1.55 5.73
CA GLY A 59 6.29 -0.71 6.40
C GLY A 59 4.97 -0.61 5.62
N ALA A 60 5.05 -0.30 4.33
CA ALA A 60 3.89 -0.12 3.47
C ALA A 60 3.04 -1.40 3.31
N SER A 61 3.71 -2.55 3.15
CA SER A 61 3.04 -3.84 2.93
C SER A 61 2.10 -4.21 4.07
N SER A 62 2.49 -3.94 5.32
CA SER A 62 1.64 -4.23 6.49
C SER A 62 0.30 -3.49 6.45
N ILE A 63 0.30 -2.26 5.91
CA ILE A 63 -0.88 -1.41 5.81
C ILE A 63 -1.72 -1.84 4.60
N GLY A 64 -1.09 -2.29 3.51
CA GLY A 64 -1.77 -2.87 2.35
C GLY A 64 -2.63 -4.09 2.72
N TYR A 65 -2.09 -5.02 3.53
CA TYR A 65 -2.86 -6.15 4.04
C TYR A 65 -4.01 -5.72 4.96
N ALA A 66 -3.79 -4.68 5.77
CA ALA A 66 -4.83 -4.14 6.63
C ALA A 66 -5.96 -3.46 5.83
N TYR A 67 -5.65 -2.81 4.69
CA TYR A 67 -6.65 -2.31 3.75
C TYR A 67 -7.46 -3.45 3.12
N ALA A 68 -6.79 -4.51 2.65
CA ALA A 68 -7.46 -5.67 2.07
C ALA A 68 -8.40 -6.37 3.07
N ALA A 69 -8.14 -6.21 4.37
CA ALA A 69 -8.98 -6.74 5.44
C ALA A 69 -10.12 -5.81 5.88
N GLU A 70 -10.08 -4.51 5.56
CA GLU A 70 -11.07 -3.51 6.02
C GLU A 70 -12.05 -3.04 4.94
N ILE A 71 -11.66 -3.12 3.67
CA ILE A 71 -12.53 -2.76 2.54
C ILE A 71 -13.67 -3.76 2.29
N PRO A 72 -13.50 -5.10 2.43
CA PRO A 72 -14.57 -6.02 2.07
C PRO A 72 -15.65 -6.10 3.15
N GLN A 73 -16.91 -6.21 2.71
CA GLN A 73 -18.05 -6.47 3.59
C GLN A 73 -17.79 -7.71 4.46
N GLN A 74 -18.21 -7.67 5.73
CA GLN A 74 -17.93 -8.74 6.71
C GLN A 74 -18.32 -10.14 6.23
N ARG A 75 -19.44 -10.28 5.49
CA ARG A 75 -19.90 -11.55 4.91
C ARG A 75 -18.99 -12.14 3.82
N LEU A 76 -18.26 -11.29 3.08
CA LEU A 76 -17.43 -11.69 1.94
C LEU A 76 -15.92 -11.58 2.24
N ARG A 77 -15.58 -11.15 3.46
CA ARG A 77 -14.21 -10.88 3.90
C ARG A 77 -13.28 -12.08 3.69
N ALA A 78 -13.72 -13.29 4.04
CA ALA A 78 -12.92 -14.50 3.89
C ALA A 78 -12.59 -14.83 2.43
N GLN A 79 -13.57 -14.74 1.52
CA GLN A 79 -13.36 -15.02 0.09
C GLN A 79 -12.49 -13.94 -0.57
N THR A 80 -12.72 -12.67 -0.25
CA THR A 80 -11.95 -11.55 -0.81
C THR A 80 -10.51 -11.57 -0.33
N ALA A 81 -10.28 -11.84 0.96
CA ALA A 81 -8.94 -11.99 1.52
C ALA A 81 -8.20 -13.18 0.89
N GLY A 82 -8.88 -14.31 0.69
CA GLY A 82 -8.33 -15.48 0.00
C GLY A 82 -7.91 -15.17 -1.43
N LEU A 83 -8.77 -14.48 -2.20
CA LEU A 83 -8.46 -14.06 -3.57
C LEU A 83 -7.28 -13.08 -3.62
N SER A 84 -7.25 -12.10 -2.70
CA SER A 84 -6.17 -11.12 -2.60
C SER A 84 -4.82 -11.77 -2.25
N LEU A 85 -4.81 -12.77 -1.36
CA LEU A 85 -3.60 -13.52 -1.03
C LEU A 85 -3.16 -14.39 -2.22
N ALA A 86 -4.10 -15.08 -2.86
CA ALA A 86 -3.82 -15.92 -4.03
C ALA A 86 -3.22 -15.10 -5.18
N SER A 87 -3.80 -13.94 -5.50
CA SER A 87 -3.26 -13.04 -6.54
C SER A 87 -1.88 -12.49 -6.18
N SER A 88 -1.68 -12.11 -4.91
CA SER A 88 -0.39 -11.62 -4.44
C SER A 88 0.71 -12.68 -4.56
N ASN A 89 0.40 -13.93 -4.16
CA ASN A 89 1.34 -15.04 -4.26
C ASN A 89 1.63 -15.44 -5.71
N LEU A 90 0.64 -15.37 -6.60
CA LEU A 90 0.85 -15.63 -8.03
C LEU A 90 1.83 -14.63 -8.64
N ILE A 91 1.64 -13.34 -8.35
CA ILE A 91 2.55 -12.28 -8.81
C ILE A 91 3.96 -12.48 -8.21
N ALA A 92 4.05 -12.80 -6.91
CA ALA A 92 5.33 -13.09 -6.26
C ALA A 92 6.06 -14.28 -6.89
N LEU A 93 5.33 -15.33 -7.27
CA LEU A 93 5.89 -16.47 -7.98
C LEU A 93 6.41 -16.07 -9.38
N MET A 94 5.63 -15.29 -10.13
CA MET A 94 6.07 -14.77 -11.43
C MET A 94 7.37 -13.97 -11.32
N PHE A 95 7.47 -13.08 -10.34
CA PHE A 95 8.69 -12.30 -10.10
C PHE A 95 9.85 -13.16 -9.61
N SER A 96 9.59 -14.22 -8.83
CA SER A 96 10.64 -15.14 -8.37
C SER A 96 11.32 -15.89 -9.50
N PHE A 97 10.61 -16.16 -10.61
CA PHE A 97 11.21 -16.72 -11.83
C PHE A 97 11.80 -15.65 -12.75
N CYS A 98 11.11 -14.52 -12.94
CA CYS A 98 11.59 -13.47 -13.84
C CYS A 98 12.86 -12.78 -13.34
N THR A 99 12.95 -12.46 -12.04
CA THR A 99 14.07 -11.71 -11.46
C THR A 99 15.44 -12.38 -11.68
N PRO A 100 15.65 -13.67 -11.36
CA PRO A 100 16.94 -14.33 -11.59
C PRO A 100 17.28 -14.45 -13.08
N LEU A 101 16.27 -14.68 -13.95
CA LEU A 101 16.46 -14.71 -15.40
C LEU A 101 16.87 -13.34 -15.95
N MET A 102 16.34 -12.25 -15.39
CA MET A 102 16.65 -10.89 -15.83
C MET A 102 18.05 -10.43 -15.37
N ILE A 103 18.52 -10.94 -14.22
CA ILE A 103 19.83 -10.60 -13.66
C ILE A 103 20.95 -11.47 -14.27
N ASN A 104 20.74 -12.79 -14.37
CA ASN A 104 21.77 -13.76 -14.76
C ASN A 104 21.52 -14.42 -16.13
N GLY A 105 20.51 -13.99 -16.88
CA GLY A 105 20.11 -14.62 -18.13
C GLY A 105 21.17 -14.49 -19.23
N PRO A 106 21.51 -15.57 -19.96
CA PRO A 106 22.54 -15.57 -21.00
C PRO A 106 22.19 -14.69 -22.22
N LEU A 107 20.90 -14.46 -22.50
CA LEU A 107 20.42 -13.63 -23.61
C LEU A 107 20.31 -12.13 -23.27
N THR A 108 20.23 -11.78 -21.98
CA THR A 108 19.75 -10.47 -21.54
C THR A 108 20.63 -9.99 -20.39
N LYS A 109 21.74 -9.30 -20.70
CA LYS A 109 22.70 -8.73 -19.72
C LYS A 109 22.13 -7.52 -18.98
N TRP A 110 20.94 -7.63 -18.40
CA TRP A 110 20.32 -6.48 -17.73
C TRP A 110 20.92 -6.22 -16.36
N GLY A 111 21.37 -7.24 -15.62
CA GLY A 111 22.08 -7.05 -14.35
C GLY A 111 21.33 -6.07 -13.42
N VAL A 112 22.00 -4.99 -13.00
CA VAL A 112 21.41 -3.95 -12.13
C VAL A 112 20.42 -3.03 -12.87
N LYS A 113 20.46 -2.95 -14.22
CA LYS A 113 19.52 -2.15 -15.03
C LYS A 113 18.08 -2.65 -14.95
N THR A 114 17.86 -3.85 -14.42
CA THR A 114 16.54 -4.37 -14.06
C THR A 114 15.74 -3.44 -13.14
N GLY A 115 16.43 -2.58 -12.37
CA GLY A 115 15.79 -1.51 -11.59
C GLY A 115 14.90 -0.58 -12.42
N PHE A 116 15.22 -0.30 -13.70
CA PHE A 116 14.35 0.53 -14.53
C PHE A 116 12.98 -0.09 -14.81
N PHE A 117 12.93 -1.42 -14.98
CA PHE A 117 11.66 -2.13 -15.19
C PHE A 117 10.78 -2.09 -13.95
N PHE A 118 11.38 -2.32 -12.78
CA PHE A 118 10.67 -2.25 -11.50
C PHE A 118 10.27 -0.81 -11.13
N ALA A 119 11.09 0.19 -11.46
CA ALA A 119 10.72 1.59 -11.29
C ALA A 119 9.54 1.99 -12.19
N GLY A 120 9.52 1.53 -13.44
CA GLY A 120 8.42 1.80 -14.37
C GLY A 120 7.10 1.20 -13.88
N THR A 121 7.10 -0.10 -13.58
CA THR A 121 5.91 -0.81 -13.06
C THR A 121 5.48 -0.30 -11.68
N GLY A 122 6.45 0.04 -10.81
CA GLY A 122 6.20 0.65 -9.50
C GLY A 122 5.57 2.04 -9.60
N THR A 123 6.01 2.89 -10.54
CA THR A 123 5.43 4.23 -10.75
C THR A 123 3.96 4.13 -11.17
N VAL A 124 3.64 3.22 -12.10
CA VAL A 124 2.26 2.98 -12.53
C VAL A 124 1.41 2.50 -11.35
N ALA A 125 1.93 1.57 -10.53
CA ALA A 125 1.24 1.09 -9.34
C ALA A 125 0.98 2.21 -8.32
N VAL A 126 1.95 3.09 -8.08
CA VAL A 126 1.81 4.25 -7.18
C VAL A 126 0.74 5.22 -7.68
N ILE A 127 0.71 5.51 -8.98
CA ILE A 127 -0.30 6.37 -9.58
C ILE A 127 -1.69 5.76 -9.42
N ILE A 128 -1.85 4.48 -9.75
CA ILE A 128 -3.13 3.77 -9.60
C ILE A 128 -3.56 3.77 -8.13
N ALA A 129 -2.66 3.47 -7.21
CA ALA A 129 -2.92 3.50 -5.77
C ALA A 129 -3.36 4.90 -5.30
N TRP A 130 -2.78 5.97 -5.85
CA TRP A 130 -3.18 7.34 -5.51
C TRP A 130 -4.63 7.69 -5.90
N PHE A 131 -5.11 7.12 -7.01
CA PHE A 131 -6.49 7.33 -7.48
C PHE A 131 -7.50 6.38 -6.83
N ILE A 132 -7.11 5.13 -6.57
CA ILE A 132 -8.02 4.07 -6.10
C ILE A 132 -8.09 3.99 -4.57
N LEU A 133 -7.04 4.34 -3.81
CA LEU A 133 -7.08 4.16 -2.35
C LEU A 133 -7.96 5.23 -1.66
N PRO A 134 -9.08 4.83 -1.01
CA PRO A 134 -9.85 5.73 -0.16
C PRO A 134 -9.18 5.91 1.20
N GLU A 135 -9.50 7.02 1.87
CA GLU A 135 -9.13 7.22 3.27
C GLU A 135 -10.11 6.44 4.16
N VAL A 136 -9.65 5.38 4.84
CA VAL A 136 -10.47 4.54 5.74
C VAL A 136 -10.14 4.75 7.22
N THR A 137 -9.25 5.69 7.55
CA THR A 137 -8.82 5.93 8.93
C THR A 137 -9.97 6.36 9.83
N ARG A 138 -10.07 5.73 11.01
CA ARG A 138 -11.05 6.03 12.07
C ARG A 138 -12.51 5.85 11.64
N ARG A 139 -12.77 4.92 10.72
CA ARG A 139 -14.13 4.51 10.32
C ARG A 139 -14.38 3.06 10.67
N THR A 140 -15.60 2.77 11.10
CA THR A 140 -16.08 1.42 11.35
C THR A 140 -16.39 0.73 10.02
N PRO A 141 -16.29 -0.61 9.93
CA PRO A 141 -16.64 -1.36 8.71
C PRO A 141 -18.07 -1.09 8.22
N ALA A 142 -19.00 -0.82 9.14
CA ALA A 142 -20.39 -0.50 8.81
C ALA A 142 -20.52 0.86 8.09
N GLU A 143 -19.79 1.89 8.52
CA GLU A 143 -19.75 3.18 7.82
C GLU A 143 -19.09 3.07 6.44
N ILE A 144 -18.07 2.23 6.30
CA ILE A 144 -17.38 1.98 5.03
C ILE A 144 -18.35 1.34 4.03
N ASP A 145 -19.11 0.33 4.47
CA ASP A 145 -20.12 -0.34 3.64
C ASP A 145 -21.21 0.63 3.17
N GLU A 146 -21.71 1.51 4.04
CA GLU A 146 -22.72 2.53 3.69
C GLU A 146 -22.21 3.51 2.63
N MET A 147 -20.95 3.94 2.72
CA MET A 147 -20.34 4.84 1.73
C MET A 147 -20.14 4.16 0.38
N PHE A 148 -19.84 2.86 0.36
CA PHE A 148 -19.78 2.08 -0.88
C PHE A 148 -21.16 1.90 -1.52
N GLU A 149 -22.20 1.68 -0.72
CA GLU A 149 -23.59 1.57 -1.20
C GLU A 149 -24.11 2.90 -1.78
N LYS A 150 -23.79 4.02 -1.12
CA LYS A 150 -24.10 5.38 -1.60
C LYS A 150 -23.19 5.88 -2.73
N LYS A 151 -22.27 5.03 -3.22
CA LYS A 151 -21.31 5.33 -4.31
C LYS A 151 -20.58 6.67 -4.11
N VAL A 152 -20.19 6.96 -2.87
CA VAL A 152 -19.46 8.19 -2.57
C VAL A 152 -18.12 8.16 -3.31
N ASN A 153 -17.70 9.30 -3.85
CA ASN A 153 -16.39 9.37 -4.51
C ASN A 153 -15.28 9.10 -3.47
N LEU A 154 -14.35 8.18 -3.77
CA LEU A 154 -13.30 7.71 -2.86
C LEU A 154 -12.44 8.83 -2.26
N ARG A 155 -12.40 10.01 -2.92
CA ARG A 155 -11.70 11.22 -2.44
C ARG A 155 -12.47 12.04 -1.40
N LYS A 156 -13.78 11.86 -1.30
CA LYS A 156 -14.65 12.57 -0.34
C LYS A 156 -14.92 11.76 0.94
N PHE A 157 -14.41 10.53 1.03
CA PHE A 157 -14.56 9.64 2.20
C PHE A 157 -14.16 10.31 3.52
N LYS A 158 -13.16 11.20 3.50
CA LYS A 158 -12.69 11.91 4.71
C LYS A 158 -13.75 12.85 5.32
N HIS A 159 -14.60 13.47 4.51
CA HIS A 159 -15.54 14.51 4.94
C HIS A 159 -17.01 14.07 4.91
N TYR A 160 -17.28 12.82 4.55
CA TYR A 160 -18.65 12.31 4.47
C TYR A 160 -19.13 11.90 5.87
N VAL A 161 -20.31 12.38 6.26
CA VAL A 161 -21.00 11.96 7.49
C VAL A 161 -21.96 10.84 7.10
N THR A 162 -21.76 9.67 7.67
CA THR A 162 -22.57 8.46 7.44
C THR A 162 -23.76 8.44 8.39
N ASP A 163 -24.89 7.90 7.95
CA ASP A 163 -26.11 7.83 8.77
C ASP A 163 -25.90 6.92 9.98
N VAL A 164 -25.06 5.89 9.86
CA VAL A 164 -24.62 5.04 11.00
C VAL A 164 -23.96 5.87 12.11
N GLN A 165 -23.26 6.94 11.75
CA GLN A 165 -22.57 7.83 12.69
C GLN A 165 -23.57 8.74 13.42
N THR A 166 -24.63 9.18 12.72
CA THR A 166 -25.72 9.98 13.28
C THR A 166 -26.60 9.13 14.21
N HIS A 167 -26.96 7.92 13.81
CA HIS A 167 -27.78 7.01 14.62
C HIS A 167 -27.05 6.53 15.88
N ALA A 168 -25.73 6.29 15.81
CA ALA A 168 -24.92 5.95 16.99
C ALA A 168 -24.82 7.11 17.98
N ALA A 169 -24.75 8.36 17.48
CA ALA A 169 -24.78 9.55 18.33
C ALA A 169 -26.15 9.73 19.01
N GLU A 170 -27.24 9.54 18.27
CA GLU A 170 -28.60 9.60 18.81
C GLU A 170 -28.85 8.50 19.87
N GLN A 171 -28.31 7.30 19.70
CA GLN A 171 -28.39 6.23 20.70
C GLN A 171 -27.62 6.56 21.98
N HIS A 172 -26.41 7.12 21.86
CA HIS A 172 -25.63 7.57 23.01
C HIS A 172 -26.31 8.71 23.79
N GLU A 173 -26.98 9.64 23.10
CA GLU A 173 -27.76 10.70 23.77
C GLU A 173 -29.01 10.14 24.47
N MET A 174 -29.71 9.16 23.88
CA MET A 174 -30.86 8.51 24.52
C MET A 174 -30.48 7.67 25.76
N GLU A 175 -29.34 6.96 25.74
CA GLU A 175 -28.84 6.24 26.92
C GLU A 175 -28.37 7.20 28.02
N ALA A 176 -27.70 8.30 27.65
CA ALA A 176 -27.30 9.33 28.60
C ALA A 176 -28.50 9.96 29.31
N HIS A 177 -29.60 10.22 28.60
CA HIS A 177 -30.84 10.72 29.18
C HIS A 177 -31.56 9.70 30.09
N THR A 178 -31.46 8.41 29.77
CA THR A 178 -32.08 7.33 30.56
C THR A 178 -31.36 7.08 31.90
N HIS A 179 -30.05 7.37 31.99
CA HIS A 179 -29.26 7.19 33.22
C HIS A 179 -29.28 8.40 34.17
N THR A 180 -29.77 9.55 33.72
CA THR A 180 -29.92 10.77 34.56
C THR A 180 -31.32 10.95 35.16
N ALA A 181 -32.26 10.06 34.86
CA ALA A 181 -33.63 10.06 35.39
C ALA A 181 -33.80 8.97 36.47
#